data_AF-A0A519RZU0-F1
#
_entry.id   AF-A0A519RZU0-F1
#
_cell.length_a   1.000
_cell.length_b   1.000
_cell.length_c   1.000
_cell.angle_alpha   90.00
_cell.angle_beta   90.00
_cell.angle_gamma   90.00
#
_symmetry.space_group_name_H-M   'P 1'
#
loop_
_entity.id
_entity.type
_entity.pdbx_description
1 polymer ?
#
loop_
_entity_poly.entity_id
_entity_poly.type
_entity_poly.pdbx_seq_one_letter_code
_entity_poly.pdbx_strand_id
1 'polypeptide(L)'
;MEKQVKLLFLIGSWLLSTIAVVLLITSLCFFVDITVQGWQFPVSFILTGAIYFLLDKDRGNNSPLFLRAFLWSVGIIVLSIFVALQFYDISYDGQTYHMEGIYQLKEGWNPFYELLPKMNDLTIYINHYSKGAEVSQSAVYSMIGRIEAGKATNLIMLAGTFCIMLACLLNLNRLSLLKCILI
;
A
#
# COMPACT_ATOMS: atom_id res chain seq x y z
N MET A 1 9.90 -22.58 13.95
CA MET A 1 8.68 -21.79 14.20
C MET A 1 8.99 -20.32 14.44
N GLU A 2 9.82 -19.98 15.43
CA GLU A 2 10.15 -18.57 15.77
C GLU A 2 10.66 -17.74 14.56
N LYS A 3 11.59 -18.30 13.76
CA LYS A 3 12.08 -17.64 12.53
C LYS A 3 10.97 -17.40 11.48
N GLN A 4 10.00 -18.30 11.37
CA GLN A 4 8.87 -18.16 10.44
C GLN A 4 7.88 -17.09 10.92
N VAL A 5 7.59 -17.06 12.22
CA VAL A 5 6.77 -16.01 12.84
C VAL A 5 7.40 -14.64 12.62
N LYS A 6 8.71 -14.50 12.89
CA LYS A 6 9.44 -13.25 12.63
C LYS A 6 9.41 -12.86 11.15
N LEU A 7 9.58 -13.81 10.23
CA LEU A 7 9.50 -13.55 8.79
C LEU A 7 8.13 -13.02 8.38
N LEU A 8 7.04 -13.69 8.79
CA LEU A 8 5.67 -13.29 8.47
C LEU A 8 5.34 -11.92 9.04
N PHE A 9 5.75 -11.66 10.29
CA PHE A 9 5.58 -10.36 10.92
C PHE A 9 6.31 -9.27 10.13
N LEU A 10 7.58 -9.48 9.77
CA LEU A 10 8.36 -8.52 8.97
C LEU A 10 7.72 -8.25 7.60
N ILE A 11 7.30 -9.29 6.87
CA ILE A 11 6.64 -9.14 5.57
C ILE A 11 5.38 -8.30 5.73
N GLY A 12 4.51 -8.67 6.68
CA GLY A 12 3.22 -8.01 6.85
C GLY A 12 3.34 -6.56 7.32
N SER A 13 4.22 -6.30 8.30
CA SER A 13 4.50 -4.95 8.78
C SER A 13 5.12 -4.08 7.68
N TRP A 14 6.05 -4.61 6.89
CA TRP A 14 6.65 -3.87 5.77
C TRP A 14 5.59 -3.47 4.74
N LEU A 15 4.73 -4.41 4.32
CA LEU A 15 3.68 -4.13 3.32
C LEU A 15 2.69 -3.06 3.81
N LEU A 16 2.18 -3.17 5.04
CA LEU A 16 1.24 -2.19 5.59
C LEU A 16 1.88 -0.82 5.81
N SER A 17 3.08 -0.80 6.40
CA SER A 17 3.80 0.45 6.61
C SER A 17 4.20 1.11 5.30
N THR A 18 4.41 0.37 4.21
CA THR A 18 4.64 0.97 2.89
C THR A 18 3.45 1.84 2.47
N ILE A 19 2.21 1.34 2.57
CA ILE A 19 1.01 2.12 2.22
C ILE A 19 0.88 3.36 3.10
N ALA A 20 1.13 3.23 4.41
CA ALA A 20 1.10 4.37 5.33
C ALA A 20 2.20 5.40 5.02
N VAL A 21 3.40 4.96 4.67
CA VAL A 21 4.52 5.85 4.29
C VAL A 21 4.27 6.52 2.94
N VAL A 22 3.64 5.84 1.98
CA VAL A 22 3.19 6.48 0.73
C VAL A 22 2.25 7.64 1.03
N LEU A 23 1.20 7.39 1.81
CA LEU A 23 0.26 8.43 2.21
C LEU A 23 0.98 9.60 2.90
N LEU A 24 1.91 9.31 3.82
CA LEU A 24 2.67 10.33 4.54
C LEU A 24 3.56 11.15 3.59
N ILE A 25 4.37 10.49 2.76
CA ILE A 25 5.30 11.17 1.83
C ILE A 25 4.50 12.02 0.85
N THR A 26 3.46 11.47 0.23
CA THR A 26 2.66 12.22 -0.73
C THR A 26 1.91 13.39 -0.07
N SER A 27 1.42 13.22 1.16
CA SER A 27 0.84 14.35 1.91
C SER A 27 1.87 15.44 2.25
N LEU A 28 3.11 15.06 2.57
CA LEU A 28 4.20 16.02 2.77
C LEU A 28 4.58 16.74 1.47
N CYS A 29 4.56 16.03 0.34
CA CYS A 29 4.75 16.60 -0.98
C CYS A 29 3.67 17.64 -1.31
N PHE A 30 2.40 17.40 -0.97
CA PHE A 30 1.33 18.37 -1.21
C PHE A 30 1.55 19.72 -0.51
N PHE A 31 2.19 19.76 0.66
CA PHE A 31 2.53 21.03 1.36
C PHE A 31 3.59 21.89 0.65
N VAL A 32 4.34 21.30 -0.29
CA VAL A 32 5.34 22.02 -1.10
C VAL A 32 4.94 22.03 -2.59
N ASP A 33 3.65 21.83 -2.85
CA ASP A 33 3.03 21.80 -4.17
C ASP A 33 3.58 20.73 -5.13
N ILE A 34 4.08 19.62 -4.57
CA ILE A 34 4.47 18.45 -5.34
C ILE A 34 3.27 17.49 -5.38
N THR A 35 2.77 17.26 -6.59
CA THR A 35 1.63 16.39 -6.87
C THR A 35 2.01 14.91 -6.82
N VAL A 36 1.06 14.01 -7.07
CA VAL A 36 1.33 12.56 -7.05
C VAL A 36 2.26 12.20 -8.21
N GLN A 37 3.32 11.46 -7.91
CA GLN A 37 4.34 11.04 -8.88
C GLN A 37 4.72 9.57 -8.66
N GLY A 38 5.13 8.91 -9.75
CA GLY A 38 5.42 7.47 -9.73
C GLY A 38 6.60 7.05 -8.82
N TRP A 39 7.48 7.98 -8.42
CA TRP A 39 8.60 7.67 -7.52
C TRP A 39 8.19 7.55 -6.05
N GLN A 40 7.04 8.11 -5.64
CA GLN A 40 6.61 8.13 -4.24
C GLN A 40 6.40 6.72 -3.69
N PHE A 41 5.83 5.82 -4.49
CA PHE A 41 5.63 4.42 -4.10
C PHE A 41 6.95 3.64 -3.86
N PRO A 42 7.89 3.55 -4.82
CA PRO A 42 9.14 2.84 -4.59
C PRO A 42 10.02 3.48 -3.52
N VAL A 43 10.06 4.81 -3.41
CA VAL A 43 10.79 5.49 -2.32
C VAL A 43 10.21 5.13 -0.96
N SER A 44 8.88 5.13 -0.82
CA SER A 44 8.22 4.72 0.42
C SER A 44 8.55 3.29 0.80
N PHE A 45 8.52 2.36 -0.17
CA PHE A 45 8.85 0.95 0.06
C PHE A 45 10.29 0.75 0.56
N ILE A 46 11.26 1.44 -0.06
CA ILE A 46 12.67 1.39 0.34
C ILE A 46 12.86 2.06 1.71
N LEU A 47 12.21 3.20 1.97
CA LEU A 47 12.29 3.91 3.24
C LEU A 47 11.73 3.05 4.39
N THR A 48 10.59 2.40 4.20
CA THR A 48 10.02 1.46 5.16
C THR A 48 11.02 0.34 5.49
N GLY A 49 11.65 -0.23 4.47
CA GLY A 49 12.71 -1.22 4.65
C GLY A 49 13.90 -0.70 5.44
N ALA A 50 14.40 0.48 5.09
CA ALA A 50 15.51 1.11 5.79
C ALA A 50 15.19 1.36 7.27
N ILE A 51 13.98 1.83 7.58
CA ILE A 51 13.51 2.03 8.96
C ILE A 51 13.54 0.68 9.72
N TYR A 52 12.95 -0.38 9.16
CA TYR A 52 12.97 -1.70 9.81
C TYR A 52 14.37 -2.27 9.97
N PHE A 53 15.25 -2.08 8.99
CA PHE A 53 16.64 -2.52 9.06
C PHE A 53 17.40 -1.80 10.19
N LEU A 54 17.20 -0.49 10.34
CA LEU A 54 17.81 0.29 11.41
C LEU A 54 17.29 -0.12 12.79
N LEU A 55 15.98 -0.35 12.93
CA LEU A 55 15.37 -0.79 14.19
C LEU A 55 15.79 -2.21 14.60
N ASP A 56 16.07 -3.11 13.64
CA ASP A 56 16.54 -4.48 13.92
C ASP A 56 18.07 -4.56 14.09
N LYS A 57 18.82 -3.56 13.61
CA LYS A 57 20.29 -3.51 13.72
C LYS A 57 20.76 -3.64 15.16
N ASP A 58 20.08 -2.95 16.07
CA ASP A 58 20.43 -2.91 17.50
C ASP A 58 20.06 -4.20 18.25
N ARG A 59 19.33 -5.13 17.60
CA ARG A 59 18.83 -6.38 18.20
C ARG A 59 19.53 -7.65 17.72
N GLY A 60 20.64 -7.52 16.98
CA GLY A 60 21.38 -8.66 16.44
C GLY A 60 20.86 -9.09 15.05
N ASN A 61 20.91 -8.14 14.11
CA ASN A 61 20.42 -8.22 12.74
C ASN A 61 20.62 -9.60 12.08
N ASN A 62 19.51 -10.23 11.68
CA ASN A 62 19.54 -11.44 10.86
C ASN A 62 19.42 -11.07 9.38
N SER A 63 20.52 -10.60 8.77
CA SER A 63 20.57 -10.18 7.36
C SER A 63 19.91 -11.16 6.34
N PRO A 64 20.02 -12.50 6.43
CA PRO A 64 19.32 -13.38 5.50
C PRO A 64 17.80 -13.41 5.70
N LEU A 65 17.31 -13.16 6.92
CA LEU A 65 15.87 -13.09 7.20
C LEU A 65 15.27 -11.81 6.59
N PHE A 66 15.98 -10.70 6.76
CA PHE A 66 15.58 -9.40 6.22
C PHE A 66 15.53 -9.42 4.68
N LEU A 67 16.55 -9.99 4.04
CA LEU A 67 16.57 -10.16 2.58
C LEU A 67 15.39 -11.03 2.10
N ARG A 68 15.06 -12.11 2.82
CA ARG A 68 13.88 -12.93 2.50
C ARG A 68 12.59 -12.13 2.63
N ALA A 69 12.43 -11.34 3.69
CA ALA A 69 11.25 -10.50 3.88
C ALA A 69 11.11 -9.50 2.72
N PHE A 70 12.20 -8.83 2.35
CA PHE A 70 12.26 -7.92 1.20
C PHE A 70 11.79 -8.61 -0.10
N LEU A 71 12.38 -9.75 -0.44
CA LEU A 71 12.04 -10.48 -1.67
C LEU A 71 10.58 -10.95 -1.69
N TRP A 72 10.06 -11.43 -0.56
CA TRP A 72 8.65 -11.81 -0.46
C TRP A 72 7.72 -10.60 -0.58
N SER A 73 8.04 -9.47 0.05
CA SER A 73 7.24 -8.25 -0.06
C SER A 73 7.23 -7.72 -1.50
N VAL A 74 8.37 -7.72 -2.20
CA VAL A 74 8.43 -7.38 -3.63
C VAL A 74 7.58 -8.34 -4.45
N GLY A 75 7.70 -9.65 -4.23
CA GLY A 75 6.91 -10.66 -4.92
C GLY A 75 5.40 -10.47 -4.74
N ILE A 76 4.96 -10.15 -3.51
CA ILE A 76 3.55 -9.88 -3.19
C ILE A 76 3.07 -8.60 -3.88
N ILE A 77 3.86 -7.53 -3.90
CA ILE A 77 3.50 -6.28 -4.60
C ILE A 77 3.36 -6.53 -6.11
N VAL A 78 4.32 -7.21 -6.72
CA VAL A 78 4.29 -7.54 -8.16
C VAL A 78 3.08 -8.41 -8.49
N LEU A 79 2.81 -9.43 -7.69
CA LEU A 79 1.63 -10.29 -7.87
C LEU A 79 0.33 -9.50 -7.71
N SER A 80 0.26 -8.60 -6.73
CA SER A 80 -0.91 -7.74 -6.48
C SER A 80 -1.18 -6.82 -7.67
N ILE A 81 -0.15 -6.19 -8.23
CA ILE A 81 -0.26 -5.38 -9.44
C ILE A 81 -0.70 -6.23 -10.62
N PHE A 82 -0.07 -7.40 -10.83
CA PHE A 82 -0.43 -8.29 -11.91
C PHE A 82 -1.91 -8.70 -11.86
N VAL A 83 -2.38 -9.15 -10.69
CA VAL A 83 -3.79 -9.53 -10.47
C VAL A 83 -4.72 -8.35 -10.68
N ALA A 84 -4.40 -7.18 -10.11
CA ALA A 84 -5.21 -5.97 -10.25
C ALA A 84 -5.43 -5.56 -11.72
N LEU A 85 -4.39 -5.72 -12.55
CA LEU A 85 -4.42 -5.40 -13.98
C LEU A 85 -5.27 -6.36 -14.84
N GLN A 86 -5.65 -7.54 -14.32
CA GLN A 86 -6.46 -8.51 -15.06
C GLN A 86 -7.96 -8.21 -15.02
N PHE A 87 -8.42 -7.39 -14.07
CA PHE A 87 -9.83 -7.13 -13.85
C PHE A 87 -10.11 -5.64 -14.04
N TYR A 88 -11.21 -5.32 -14.72
CA TYR A 88 -11.74 -3.97 -14.74
C TYR A 88 -12.60 -3.72 -13.50
N ASP A 89 -12.56 -2.50 -12.96
CA ASP A 89 -13.56 -2.11 -11.96
C ASP A 89 -14.89 -1.83 -12.66
N ILE A 90 -15.93 -2.58 -12.28
CA ILE A 90 -17.30 -2.44 -12.78
C ILE A 90 -18.26 -1.96 -11.68
N SER A 91 -17.73 -1.62 -10.51
CA SER A 91 -18.53 -1.12 -9.40
C SER A 91 -18.90 0.34 -9.62
N TYR A 92 -20.12 0.73 -9.22
CA TYR A 92 -20.60 2.09 -9.39
C TYR A 92 -19.73 3.10 -8.60
N ASP A 93 -19.52 2.87 -7.32
CA ASP A 93 -18.73 3.76 -6.46
C ASP A 93 -17.26 3.82 -6.90
N GLY A 94 -16.70 2.69 -7.32
CA GLY A 94 -15.35 2.60 -7.86
C GLY A 94 -15.18 3.47 -9.10
N GLN A 95 -16.08 3.33 -10.07
CA GLN A 95 -16.01 4.08 -11.33
C GLN A 95 -16.33 5.57 -11.19
N THR A 96 -17.15 5.95 -10.21
CA THR A 96 -17.66 7.32 -10.08
C THR A 96 -16.64 8.27 -9.45
N TYR A 97 -16.51 8.25 -8.12
CA TYR A 97 -15.68 9.23 -7.43
C TYR A 97 -14.28 8.71 -7.10
N HIS A 98 -14.11 7.41 -6.85
CA HIS A 98 -12.80 6.84 -6.54
C HIS A 98 -11.86 6.90 -7.76
N MET A 99 -12.26 6.29 -8.88
CA MET A 99 -11.44 6.24 -10.10
C MET A 99 -11.16 7.63 -10.66
N GLU A 100 -12.16 8.52 -10.67
CA GLU A 100 -11.97 9.90 -11.07
C GLU A 100 -11.02 10.65 -10.13
N GLY A 101 -11.18 10.51 -8.80
CA GLY A 101 -10.27 11.12 -7.83
C GLY A 101 -8.82 10.64 -7.99
N ILE A 102 -8.62 9.34 -8.17
CA ILE A 102 -7.31 8.73 -8.43
C ILE A 102 -6.70 9.26 -9.73
N TYR A 103 -7.51 9.41 -10.77
CA TYR A 103 -7.10 9.94 -12.06
C TYR A 103 -6.63 11.39 -11.92
N GLN A 104 -7.45 12.25 -11.32
CA GLN A 104 -7.15 13.67 -11.13
C GLN A 104 -5.89 13.87 -10.29
N LEU A 105 -5.69 13.09 -9.22
CA LEU A 105 -4.47 13.12 -8.40
C LEU A 105 -3.21 12.83 -9.23
N LYS A 106 -3.28 11.85 -10.15
CA LYS A 106 -2.18 11.50 -11.06
C LYS A 106 -1.97 12.55 -12.15
N GLU A 107 -3.02 13.24 -12.60
CA GLU A 107 -2.94 14.33 -13.57
C GLU A 107 -2.45 15.66 -12.98
N GLY A 108 -2.15 15.70 -11.69
CA GLY A 108 -1.52 16.86 -11.04
C GLY A 108 -2.45 17.68 -10.17
N TRP A 109 -3.64 17.18 -9.84
CA TRP A 109 -4.48 17.83 -8.85
C TRP A 109 -3.82 17.80 -7.45
N ASN A 110 -3.65 18.98 -6.85
CA ASN A 110 -3.23 19.12 -5.46
C ASN A 110 -4.42 19.50 -4.56
N PRO A 111 -4.99 18.54 -3.80
CA PRO A 111 -6.20 18.79 -2.99
C PRO A 111 -5.97 19.74 -1.79
N PHE A 112 -4.72 20.15 -1.51
CA PHE A 112 -4.42 21.07 -0.41
C PHE A 112 -4.57 22.53 -0.81
N TYR A 113 -4.42 22.86 -2.10
CA TYR A 113 -4.48 24.24 -2.59
C TYR A 113 -5.71 24.53 -3.43
N GLU A 114 -6.28 23.51 -4.07
CA GLU A 114 -7.37 23.70 -5.01
C GLU A 114 -8.45 22.62 -4.91
N LEU A 115 -9.69 23.06 -5.14
CA LEU A 115 -10.82 22.19 -5.37
C LEU A 115 -10.97 22.00 -6.88
N LEU A 116 -11.31 20.78 -7.29
CA LEU A 116 -11.68 20.52 -8.67
C LEU A 116 -12.94 21.34 -9.02
N PRO A 117 -12.99 21.95 -10.23
CA PRO A 117 -14.21 22.61 -10.70
C PRO A 117 -15.34 21.61 -10.83
N LYS A 118 -16.60 22.04 -10.71
CA LYS A 118 -17.77 21.15 -10.84
C LYS A 118 -17.83 20.56 -12.26
N MET A 119 -17.35 19.32 -12.42
CA MET A 119 -17.41 18.57 -13.69
C MET A 119 -18.75 17.82 -13.81
N ASN A 120 -19.23 17.30 -12.68
CA ASN A 120 -20.51 16.60 -12.55
C ASN A 120 -21.02 16.74 -11.10
N ASP A 121 -22.21 16.22 -10.81
CA ASP A 121 -22.75 16.25 -9.45
C ASP A 121 -21.94 15.41 -8.45
N LEU A 122 -21.13 14.46 -8.94
CA LEU A 122 -20.28 13.59 -8.13
C LEU A 122 -18.96 14.24 -7.71
N THR A 123 -18.58 15.36 -8.32
CA THR A 123 -17.32 16.07 -8.02
C THR A 123 -17.27 16.55 -6.57
N ILE A 124 -18.43 16.80 -5.96
CA ILE A 124 -18.53 17.15 -4.54
C ILE A 124 -17.89 16.07 -3.64
N TYR A 125 -18.12 14.79 -3.97
CA TYR A 125 -17.56 13.66 -3.22
C TYR A 125 -16.05 13.61 -3.36
N ILE A 126 -15.53 13.78 -4.58
CA ILE A 126 -14.09 13.82 -4.85
C ILE A 126 -13.43 14.93 -4.01
N ASN A 127 -14.01 16.13 -4.03
CA ASN A 127 -13.46 17.27 -3.31
C ASN A 127 -13.53 17.12 -1.78
N HIS A 128 -14.59 16.52 -1.23
CA HIS A 128 -14.89 16.60 0.21
C HIS A 128 -14.68 15.30 0.99
N TYR A 129 -14.62 14.14 0.34
CA TYR A 129 -14.33 12.88 1.03
C TYR A 129 -12.84 12.77 1.38
N SER A 130 -12.55 11.90 2.35
CA SER A 130 -11.17 11.56 2.71
C SER A 130 -10.52 10.83 1.54
N LYS A 131 -9.27 11.21 1.22
CA LYS A 131 -8.55 10.75 0.02
C LYS A 131 -7.41 9.77 0.33
N GLY A 132 -7.43 9.17 1.53
CA GLY A 132 -6.29 8.39 2.02
C GLY A 132 -5.97 7.18 1.13
N ALA A 133 -7.03 6.48 0.69
CA ALA A 133 -6.88 5.35 -0.22
C ALA A 133 -6.47 5.81 -1.62
N GLU A 134 -7.12 6.85 -2.14
CA GLU A 134 -6.92 7.40 -3.48
C GLU A 134 -5.50 7.96 -3.66
N VAL A 135 -4.93 8.59 -2.63
CA VAL A 135 -3.53 9.06 -2.64
C VAL A 135 -2.56 7.88 -2.80
N SER A 136 -2.77 6.79 -2.06
CA SER A 136 -1.91 5.61 -2.17
C SER A 136 -2.09 4.88 -3.50
N GLN A 137 -3.33 4.79 -3.99
CA GLN A 137 -3.69 4.16 -5.27
C GLN A 137 -3.16 4.96 -6.46
N SER A 138 -3.24 6.29 -6.42
CA SER A 138 -2.71 7.18 -7.44
C SER A 138 -1.19 7.13 -7.53
N ALA A 139 -0.46 6.88 -6.43
CA ALA A 139 0.98 6.66 -6.49
C ALA A 139 1.35 5.38 -7.27
N VAL A 140 0.63 4.28 -7.05
CA VAL A 140 0.81 3.03 -7.83
C VAL A 140 0.39 3.24 -9.28
N TYR A 141 -0.73 3.93 -9.52
CA TYR A 141 -1.17 4.28 -10.88
C TYR A 141 -0.12 5.12 -11.61
N SER A 142 0.44 6.14 -10.95
CA SER A 142 1.47 7.02 -11.52
C SER A 142 2.75 6.25 -11.86
N MET A 143 3.09 5.20 -11.11
CA MET A 143 4.24 4.34 -11.40
C MET A 143 4.00 3.40 -12.58
N ILE A 144 2.81 2.80 -12.69
CA ILE A 144 2.50 1.76 -13.69
C ILE A 144 1.91 2.33 -14.99
N GLY A 145 1.28 3.50 -14.93
CA GLY A 145 0.59 4.13 -16.06
C GLY A 145 -0.76 3.53 -16.41
N ARG A 146 -1.26 2.56 -15.63
CA ARG A 146 -2.60 1.96 -15.80
C ARG A 146 -3.42 2.11 -14.52
N ILE A 147 -4.60 2.71 -14.63
CA ILE A 147 -5.44 3.08 -13.48
C ILE A 147 -5.85 1.87 -12.63
N GLU A 148 -6.09 0.72 -13.27
CA GLU A 148 -6.40 -0.54 -12.59
C GLU A 148 -5.31 -1.01 -11.63
N ALA A 149 -4.05 -0.60 -11.84
CA ALA A 149 -2.94 -0.92 -10.94
C ALA A 149 -3.13 -0.31 -9.55
N GLY A 150 -3.88 0.78 -9.41
CA GLY A 150 -4.19 1.39 -8.12
C GLY A 150 -4.82 0.38 -7.15
N LYS A 151 -5.69 -0.51 -7.64
CA LYS A 151 -6.37 -1.54 -6.83
C LYS A 151 -5.40 -2.52 -6.16
N ALA A 152 -4.16 -2.61 -6.62
CA ALA A 152 -3.14 -3.44 -6.00
C ALA A 152 -2.90 -3.07 -4.52
N THR A 153 -3.12 -1.81 -4.11
CA THR A 153 -2.98 -1.40 -2.71
C THR A 153 -3.90 -2.18 -1.78
N ASN A 154 -5.11 -2.53 -2.22
CA ASN A 154 -6.05 -3.35 -1.45
C ASN A 154 -5.51 -4.77 -1.25
N LEU A 155 -4.95 -5.37 -2.29
CA LEU A 155 -4.34 -6.71 -2.23
C LEU A 155 -3.06 -6.71 -1.38
N ILE A 156 -2.25 -5.65 -1.46
CA ILE A 156 -1.07 -5.46 -0.61
C ILE A 156 -1.48 -5.37 0.86
N MET A 157 -2.52 -4.57 1.18
CA MET A 157 -3.04 -4.48 2.54
C MET A 157 -3.61 -5.80 3.03
N LEU A 158 -4.39 -6.51 2.19
CA LEU A 158 -4.92 -7.85 2.49
C LEU A 158 -3.80 -8.84 2.83
N ALA A 159 -2.77 -8.92 2.00
CA ALA A 159 -1.63 -9.81 2.25
C ALA A 159 -0.86 -9.39 3.51
N GLY A 160 -0.68 -8.08 3.72
CA GLY A 160 0.01 -7.54 4.88
C GLY A 160 -0.70 -7.88 6.20
N THR A 161 -2.02 -7.65 6.27
CA THR A 161 -2.83 -8.00 7.44
C THR A 161 -2.87 -9.50 7.67
N PHE A 162 -3.03 -10.31 6.60
CA PHE A 162 -2.98 -11.77 6.70
C PHE A 162 -1.67 -12.26 7.31
N CYS A 163 -0.52 -11.77 6.84
CA CYS A 163 0.78 -12.15 7.37
C CYS A 163 0.95 -11.79 8.86
N ILE A 164 0.50 -10.62 9.29
CA ILE A 164 0.56 -10.21 10.71
C ILE A 164 -0.38 -11.09 11.56
N MET A 165 -1.60 -11.32 11.10
CA MET A 165 -2.56 -12.16 11.82
C MET A 165 -2.06 -13.59 11.96
N LEU A 166 -1.53 -14.17 10.88
CA LEU A 166 -0.95 -15.51 10.91
C LEU A 166 0.27 -15.57 11.86
N ALA A 167 1.13 -14.55 11.85
CA ALA A 167 2.25 -14.45 12.78
C ALA A 167 1.77 -14.41 14.25
N CYS A 168 0.71 -13.63 14.53
CA CYS A 168 0.10 -13.54 15.86
C CYS A 168 -0.45 -14.89 16.32
N LEU A 169 -1.27 -15.55 15.49
CA LEU A 169 -1.87 -16.86 15.81
C LEU A 169 -0.83 -17.96 16.04
N LEU A 170 0.23 -17.99 15.22
CA LEU A 170 1.33 -18.93 15.40
C LEU A 170 2.11 -18.67 16.69
N ASN A 171 2.24 -17.42 17.11
CA ASN A 171 2.91 -17.08 18.37
C ASN A 171 2.10 -17.50 19.61
N LEU A 172 0.77 -17.61 19.49
CA LEU A 172 -0.08 -18.08 20.60
C LEU A 172 0.12 -19.57 20.91
N ASN A 173 0.71 -20.37 20.00
CA ASN A 173 0.98 -21.81 20.17
C ASN A 173 -0.23 -22.67 20.59
N ARG A 174 -1.47 -22.19 20.39
CA ARG A 174 -2.71 -22.92 20.77
C ARG A 174 -3.30 -23.73 19.63
N LEU A 175 -2.91 -23.45 18.39
CA LEU A 175 -3.51 -23.99 17.18
C LEU A 175 -2.43 -24.60 16.27
N SER A 176 -2.81 -25.63 15.51
CA SER A 176 -1.94 -26.15 14.45
C SER A 176 -1.89 -25.18 13.27
N LEU A 177 -0.81 -25.21 12.48
CA LEU A 177 -0.61 -24.31 11.34
C LEU A 177 -1.82 -24.27 10.38
N LEU A 178 -2.40 -25.43 10.06
CA LEU A 178 -3.56 -25.51 9.16
C LEU A 178 -4.77 -24.77 9.74
N LYS A 179 -4.99 -24.89 11.07
CA LYS A 179 -6.07 -24.15 11.74
C LYS A 179 -5.80 -22.65 11.75
N CYS A 180 -4.55 -22.22 11.89
CA CYS A 180 -4.19 -20.80 11.82
C CYS A 180 -4.37 -20.19 10.42
N ILE A 181 -4.31 -20.98 9.35
CA ILE A 181 -4.50 -20.51 7.97
C ILE A 181 -5.99 -20.40 7.61
N LEU A 182 -6.83 -21.27 8.18
CA LEU A 182 -8.26 -21.36 7.85
C LEU A 182 -9.16 -20.41 8.65
N ILE A 183 -8.64 -19.80 9.72
CA ILE A 183 -9.32 -18.80 10.55
C ILE A 183 -9.01 -17.41 10.01
#